data_AF-A0A930MGH8-F1
#
_entry.id   AF-A0A930MGH8-F1
#
_cell.length_a   1.000
_cell.length_b   1.000
_cell.length_c   1.000
_cell.angle_alpha   90.00
_cell.angle_beta   90.00
_cell.angle_gamma   90.00
#
_symmetry.space_group_name_H-M   'P 1'
#
loop_
_entity.id
_entity.type
_entity.pdbx_description
1 polymer ?
#
loop_
_entity_poly.entity_id
_entity_poly.type
_entity_poly.pdbx_seq_one_letter_code
_entity_poly.pdbx_strand_id
1 'polypeptide(L)'
;MAEYTYTVEKVCPVCGEKTHVTKMKARLITLSTDEDFCVHYKDVNPYLYRVWLCEHCGFAADEKHFDPAALSARDKGKAKELLEGRTINLPYTEERTTEEAIRAYKLGLFFAEKLGWPLQKQAGYRMGMAWVYRDTEEH
;
A
#
# COMPACT_ATOMS: atom_id res chain seq x y z
N MET A 1 6.19 8.76 17.99
CA MET A 1 5.84 8.12 16.69
C MET A 1 4.51 8.62 16.11
N ALA A 2 3.51 9.06 16.90
CA ALA A 2 2.32 9.79 16.42
C ALA A 2 2.58 11.19 15.77
N GLU A 3 3.84 11.59 15.65
CA GLU A 3 4.22 12.90 15.10
C GLU A 3 4.13 12.91 13.56
N TYR A 4 4.36 11.77 12.89
CA TYR A 4 4.48 11.70 11.43
C TYR A 4 3.39 10.91 10.70
N THR A 5 2.62 10.07 11.39
CA THR A 5 1.52 9.30 10.81
C THR A 5 0.17 9.73 11.39
N TYR A 6 -0.90 9.44 10.66
CA TYR A 6 -2.28 9.53 11.15
C TYR A 6 -3.15 8.49 10.47
N THR A 7 -4.08 7.92 11.22
CA THR A 7 -5.01 6.91 10.74
C THR A 7 -6.25 7.58 10.13
N VAL A 8 -6.70 7.09 8.97
CA VAL A 8 -7.95 7.52 8.36
C VAL A 8 -8.81 6.33 7.99
N GLU A 9 -10.12 6.47 8.17
CA GLU A 9 -11.08 5.50 7.67
C GLU A 9 -11.36 5.73 6.18
N LYS A 10 -11.31 4.65 5.40
CA LYS A 10 -11.64 4.66 3.97
C LYS A 10 -12.59 3.51 3.65
N VAL A 11 -13.52 3.78 2.73
CA VAL A 11 -14.42 2.75 2.22
C VAL A 11 -13.67 1.93 1.17
N CYS A 12 -13.60 0.61 1.35
CA CYS A 12 -13.00 -0.28 0.38
C CYS A 12 -13.80 -0.27 -0.93
N PRO A 13 -13.14 -0.06 -2.10
CA PRO A 13 -13.84 -0.01 -3.38
C PRO A 13 -14.35 -1.39 -3.87
N VAL A 14 -13.97 -2.48 -3.19
CA VAL A 14 -14.33 -3.85 -3.57
C VAL A 14 -15.42 -4.44 -2.66
N CYS A 15 -15.20 -4.51 -1.34
CA CYS A 15 -16.20 -5.05 -0.40
C CYS A 15 -17.17 -3.99 0.13
N GLY A 16 -16.86 -2.70 0.01
CA GLY A 16 -17.70 -1.61 0.53
C GLY A 16 -17.60 -1.38 2.04
N GLU A 17 -16.81 -2.20 2.76
CA GLU A 17 -16.59 -2.04 4.19
C GLU A 17 -15.59 -0.91 4.48
N LYS A 18 -15.70 -0.31 5.66
CA LYS A 18 -14.75 0.68 6.14
C LYS A 18 -13.50 -0.02 6.66
N THR A 19 -12.34 0.43 6.20
CA THR A 19 -11.03 -0.05 6.65
C THR A 19 -10.20 1.13 7.12
N HIS A 20 -9.28 0.89 8.04
CA HIS A 20 -8.32 1.87 8.49
C HIS A 20 -7.10 1.83 7.59
N VAL A 21 -6.59 3.00 7.23
CA VAL A 21 -5.33 3.14 6.49
C VAL A 21 -4.47 4.20 7.17
N THR A 22 -3.19 3.88 7.35
CA THR A 22 -2.23 4.83 7.89
C THR A 22 -1.73 5.74 6.77
N LYS A 23 -1.84 7.06 6.99
CA LYS A 23 -1.28 8.09 6.12
C LYS A 23 -0.09 8.77 6.76
N MET A 24 0.85 9.18 5.91
CA MET A 24 1.98 10.00 6.31
C MET A 24 1.58 11.48 6.28
N LYS A 25 2.02 12.26 7.27
CA LYS A 25 1.93 13.71 7.26
C LYS A 25 2.94 14.29 6.27
N ALA A 26 2.62 15.45 5.70
CA ALA A 26 3.37 16.03 4.59
C ALA A 26 4.80 16.52 4.96
N ARG A 27 5.13 16.65 6.25
CA ARG A 27 6.43 17.16 6.71
C ARG A 27 7.32 15.99 7.11
N LEU A 28 8.09 15.49 6.15
CA LEU A 28 9.15 14.50 6.38
C LEU A 28 10.49 15.16 6.09
N ILE A 29 11.49 14.87 6.94
CA ILE A 29 12.85 15.37 6.76
C ILE A 29 13.60 14.39 5.86
N THR A 30 13.92 14.84 4.65
CA THR A 30 14.78 14.12 3.69
C THR A 30 16.24 14.29 4.08
N LEU A 31 16.98 13.19 4.13
CA LEU A 31 18.41 13.16 4.40
C LEU A 31 19.23 13.16 3.10
N SER A 32 18.89 12.26 2.18
CA SER A 32 19.58 12.08 0.91
C SER A 32 18.65 11.43 -0.12
N THR A 33 19.07 11.45 -1.38
CA THR A 33 18.39 10.76 -2.48
C THR A 33 19.42 10.00 -3.29
N ASP A 34 19.19 8.72 -3.49
CA ASP A 34 20.03 7.84 -4.30
C ASP A 34 19.80 8.10 -5.80
N GLU A 35 20.71 7.60 -6.65
CA GLU A 35 20.59 7.71 -8.12
C GLU A 35 19.35 7.01 -8.69
N ASP A 36 18.83 6.01 -7.97
CA ASP A 36 17.59 5.31 -8.31
C ASP A 36 16.33 6.01 -7.78
N PHE A 37 16.46 7.25 -7.28
CA PHE A 37 15.39 8.04 -6.67
C PHE A 37 14.86 7.49 -5.33
N CYS A 38 15.58 6.57 -4.68
CA CYS A 38 15.30 6.22 -3.28
C CYS A 38 15.60 7.42 -2.38
N VAL A 39 14.58 7.92 -1.68
CA VAL A 39 14.73 9.04 -0.75
C VAL A 39 14.87 8.46 0.65
N HIS A 40 15.96 8.83 1.32
CA HIS A 40 16.22 8.45 2.70
C HIS A 40 15.62 9.48 3.65
N TYR A 41 14.91 9.03 4.67
CA TYR A 41 14.20 9.87 5.62
C TYR A 41 14.76 9.65 7.02
N LYS A 42 14.84 10.71 7.81
CA LYS A 42 15.52 10.67 9.11
C LYS A 42 14.82 9.80 10.15
N ASP A 43 13.50 9.90 10.25
CA ASP A 43 12.76 9.39 11.41
C ASP A 43 11.73 8.32 11.03
N VAL A 44 11.26 8.29 9.78
CA VAL A 44 10.22 7.35 9.35
C VAL A 44 10.29 7.09 7.85
N ASN A 45 10.16 5.83 7.46
CA ASN A 45 10.16 5.41 6.07
C ASN A 45 8.73 5.46 5.48
N PRO A 46 8.41 6.41 4.58
CA PRO A 46 7.07 6.51 3.97
C PRO A 46 6.77 5.35 3.01
N TYR A 47 7.79 4.63 2.52
CA TYR A 47 7.57 3.49 1.61
C TYR A 47 6.81 2.35 2.28
N LEU A 48 6.83 2.26 3.62
CA LEU A 48 6.06 1.28 4.39
C LEU A 48 4.53 1.47 4.26
N TYR A 49 4.10 2.72 4.05
CA TYR A 49 2.67 3.10 4.05
C TYR A 49 2.11 3.43 2.66
N ARG A 50 2.91 3.26 1.60
CA ARG A 50 2.52 3.59 0.22
C ARG A 50 1.39 2.72 -0.32
N VAL A 51 1.34 1.45 0.09
CA VAL A 51 0.28 0.50 -0.33
C VAL A 51 -0.70 0.33 0.81
N TRP A 52 -1.97 0.64 0.55
CA TRP A 52 -3.07 0.43 1.47
C TRP A 52 -3.63 -0.96 1.33
N LEU A 53 -4.11 -1.50 2.44
CA LEU A 53 -4.68 -2.83 2.54
C LEU A 53 -6.06 -2.72 3.19
N CYS A 54 -7.02 -3.47 2.68
CA CYS A 54 -8.31 -3.65 3.34
C CYS A 54 -8.23 -4.77 4.38
N GLU A 55 -8.61 -4.48 5.61
CA GLU A 55 -8.66 -5.41 6.75
C GLU A 55 -9.68 -6.55 6.60
N HIS A 56 -10.65 -6.40 5.69
CA HIS A 56 -11.78 -7.33 5.55
C HIS A 56 -11.59 -8.30 4.38
N CYS A 57 -11.29 -7.75 3.20
CA CYS A 57 -11.16 -8.53 1.97
C CYS A 57 -9.71 -8.73 1.51
N GLY A 58 -8.74 -8.05 2.11
CA GLY A 58 -7.33 -8.13 1.71
C GLY A 58 -7.01 -7.44 0.38
N PHE A 59 -7.92 -6.62 -0.17
CA PHE A 59 -7.64 -5.79 -1.34
C PHE A 59 -6.49 -4.82 -1.04
N ALA A 60 -5.48 -4.78 -1.91
CA ALA A 60 -4.31 -3.94 -1.75
C ALA A 60 -4.09 -3.05 -2.97
N ALA A 61 -3.93 -1.75 -2.74
CA ALA A 61 -3.68 -0.77 -3.79
C ALA A 61 -2.99 0.47 -3.22
N ASP A 62 -2.43 1.32 -4.09
CA ASP A 62 -1.97 2.64 -3.68
C ASP A 62 -3.16 3.57 -3.44
N GLU A 63 -2.93 4.66 -2.71
CA GLU A 63 -3.94 5.67 -2.37
C GLU A 63 -4.86 6.05 -3.56
N LYS A 64 -4.28 6.27 -4.75
CA LYS A 64 -5.07 6.73 -5.91
C LYS A 64 -6.06 5.67 -6.40
N HIS A 65 -5.74 4.39 -6.24
CA HIS A 65 -6.56 3.29 -6.75
C HIS A 65 -7.38 2.60 -5.67
N PHE A 66 -7.14 2.95 -4.41
CA PHE A 66 -8.03 2.64 -3.30
C PHE A 66 -9.26 3.55 -3.28
N ASP A 67 -9.26 4.65 -4.04
CA ASP A 67 -10.43 5.52 -4.22
C ASP A 67 -11.51 4.84 -5.08
N PRO A 68 -12.74 4.65 -4.56
CA PRO A 68 -13.86 4.12 -5.34
C PRO A 68 -14.17 4.90 -6.62
N ALA A 69 -13.86 6.20 -6.69
CA ALA A 69 -14.10 7.01 -7.88
C ALA A 69 -13.06 6.76 -8.98
N ALA A 70 -11.84 6.36 -8.61
CA ALA A 70 -10.75 6.12 -9.55
C ALA A 70 -10.75 4.71 -10.14
N LEU A 71 -11.32 3.73 -9.44
CA LEU A 71 -11.34 2.34 -9.87
C LEU A 71 -12.48 2.09 -10.87
N SER A 72 -12.14 1.59 -12.07
CA SER A 72 -13.13 1.30 -13.11
C SER A 72 -14.11 0.22 -12.67
N ALA A 73 -15.35 0.26 -13.17
CA ALA A 73 -16.37 -0.76 -12.85
C ALA A 73 -15.91 -2.18 -13.25
N ARG A 74 -15.15 -2.30 -14.33
CA ARG A 74 -14.54 -3.55 -14.79
C ARG A 74 -13.55 -4.10 -13.77
N ASP A 75 -12.67 -3.25 -13.24
CA ASP A 75 -11.65 -3.67 -12.28
C ASP A 75 -12.26 -4.03 -10.93
N LYS A 76 -13.31 -3.30 -10.51
CA LYS A 76 -14.10 -3.66 -9.32
C LYS A 76 -14.72 -5.04 -9.45
N GLY A 77 -15.33 -5.36 -10.60
CA GLY A 77 -15.91 -6.67 -10.87
C GLY A 77 -14.88 -7.79 -10.75
N LYS A 78 -13.75 -7.66 -11.46
CA LYS A 78 -12.66 -8.64 -11.39
C LYS A 78 -12.06 -8.78 -9.98
N ALA A 79 -11.84 -7.65 -9.29
CA ALA A 79 -11.31 -7.68 -7.93
C ALA A 79 -12.27 -8.40 -6.98
N LYS A 80 -13.57 -8.17 -7.15
CA LYS A 80 -14.62 -8.86 -6.40
C LYS A 80 -14.60 -10.36 -6.68
N GLU A 81 -14.57 -10.79 -7.93
CA GLU A 81 -14.46 -12.21 -8.33
C GLU A 81 -13.20 -12.88 -7.73
N LEU A 82 -12.06 -12.18 -7.73
CA LEU A 82 -10.81 -12.72 -7.15
C LEU A 82 -10.89 -12.88 -5.62
N LEU A 83 -11.67 -12.03 -4.96
CA LEU A 83 -11.85 -11.97 -3.52
C LEU A 83 -13.12 -12.67 -3.04
N GLU A 84 -13.95 -13.19 -3.95
CA GLU A 84 -15.15 -13.94 -3.61
C GLU A 84 -14.78 -15.15 -2.73
N GLY A 85 -15.40 -15.23 -1.56
CA GLY A 85 -15.14 -16.27 -0.56
C GLY A 85 -13.87 -16.09 0.28
N ARG A 86 -13.11 -14.98 0.11
CA ARG A 86 -11.92 -14.68 0.92
C ARG A 86 -12.20 -13.50 1.86
N THR A 87 -12.52 -13.81 3.11
CA THR A 87 -12.47 -12.84 4.21
C THR A 87 -11.17 -13.07 4.97
N ILE A 88 -10.23 -12.16 4.80
CA ILE A 88 -8.94 -12.21 5.50
C ILE A 88 -9.07 -11.14 6.57
N ASN A 89 -9.55 -11.51 7.76
CA ASN A 89 -9.64 -10.59 8.88
C ASN A 89 -8.22 -10.28 9.37
N LEU A 90 -7.58 -9.30 8.74
CA LEU A 90 -6.24 -8.86 9.09
C LEU A 90 -6.34 -7.86 10.25
N PRO A 91 -5.69 -8.12 11.39
CA PRO A 91 -5.60 -7.11 12.43
C PRO A 91 -4.86 -5.89 11.88
N TYR A 92 -5.46 -4.71 12.04
CA TYR A 92 -4.82 -3.45 11.70
C TYR A 92 -3.84 -3.05 12.79
N THR A 93 -2.65 -2.67 12.37
CA THR A 93 -1.62 -2.08 13.22
C THR A 93 -1.26 -0.71 12.67
N GLU A 94 -1.25 0.30 13.54
CA GLU A 94 -0.90 1.68 13.14
C GLU A 94 0.55 1.76 12.67
N GLU A 95 1.44 1.09 13.39
CA GLU A 95 2.85 0.95 13.05
C GLU A 95 3.05 -0.28 12.17
N ARG A 96 3.52 -0.03 10.95
CA ARG A 96 3.75 -1.10 9.99
C ARG A 96 5.19 -1.54 10.03
N THR A 97 5.40 -2.83 10.29
CA THR A 97 6.72 -3.46 10.16
C THR A 97 7.11 -3.62 8.70
N THR A 98 8.40 -3.79 8.44
CA THR A 98 8.87 -3.97 7.07
C THR A 98 8.29 -5.22 6.40
N GLU A 99 8.14 -6.31 7.15
CA GLU A 99 7.51 -7.52 6.62
C GLU A 99 6.07 -7.29 6.18
N GLU A 100 5.29 -6.54 6.95
CA GLU A 100 3.92 -6.19 6.61
C GLU A 100 3.84 -5.28 5.38
N ALA A 101 4.76 -4.33 5.25
CA ALA A 101 4.88 -3.52 4.05
C ALA A 101 5.16 -4.39 2.82
N ILE A 102 6.12 -5.32 2.91
CA ILE A 102 6.43 -6.27 1.83
C ILE A 102 5.22 -7.13 1.46
N ARG A 103 4.47 -7.64 2.46
CA ARG A 103 3.22 -8.38 2.20
C ARG A 103 2.21 -7.52 1.44
N ALA A 104 2.05 -6.25 1.84
CA ALA A 104 1.17 -5.31 1.15
C ALA A 104 1.61 -5.05 -0.30
N TYR A 105 2.90 -4.85 -0.56
CA TYR A 105 3.44 -4.71 -1.92
C TYR A 105 3.20 -5.95 -2.79
N LYS A 106 3.39 -7.14 -2.23
CA LYS A 106 3.13 -8.41 -2.94
C LYS A 106 1.66 -8.54 -3.34
N LEU A 107 0.74 -8.21 -2.42
CA LEU A 107 -0.70 -8.19 -2.70
C LEU A 107 -1.05 -7.12 -3.74
N GLY A 108 -0.51 -5.91 -3.61
CA GLY A 108 -0.73 -4.82 -4.57
C GLY A 108 -0.24 -5.17 -5.97
N LEU A 109 0.91 -5.84 -6.08
CA LEU A 109 1.43 -6.34 -7.35
C LEU A 109 0.53 -7.45 -7.93
N PHE A 110 0.06 -8.39 -7.09
CA PHE A 110 -0.87 -9.43 -7.51
C PHE A 110 -2.14 -8.84 -8.11
N PHE A 111 -2.77 -7.85 -7.45
CA PHE A 111 -3.94 -7.18 -8.00
C PHE A 111 -3.60 -6.40 -9.27
N ALA A 112 -2.45 -5.72 -9.33
CA ALA A 112 -2.03 -5.01 -10.53
C ALA A 112 -1.90 -5.93 -11.75
N GLU A 113 -1.31 -7.12 -11.57
CA GLU A 113 -1.15 -8.11 -12.64
C GLU A 113 -2.49 -8.71 -13.06
N LYS A 114 -3.36 -9.08 -12.11
CA LYS A 114 -4.66 -9.70 -12.42
C LYS A 114 -5.69 -8.73 -13.01
N LEU A 115 -5.67 -7.48 -12.56
CA LEU A 115 -6.54 -6.44 -13.12
C LEU A 115 -6.05 -5.98 -14.50
N GLY A 116 -4.76 -6.18 -14.80
CA GLY A 116 -4.16 -5.76 -16.06
C GLY A 116 -3.78 -4.28 -16.05
N TRP A 117 -3.36 -3.78 -14.88
CA TRP A 117 -2.85 -2.41 -14.75
C TRP A 117 -1.53 -2.22 -15.51
N PRO A 118 -1.24 -0.99 -15.95
CA PRO A 118 -0.07 -0.67 -16.77
C PRO A 118 1.24 -1.13 -16.12
N LEU A 119 2.21 -1.55 -16.95
CA LEU A 119 3.53 -2.02 -16.50
C LEU A 119 4.28 -0.97 -15.68
N GLN A 120 4.08 0.31 -15.97
CA GLN A 120 4.63 1.43 -15.20
C GLN A 120 4.22 1.36 -13.74
N LYS A 121 2.97 0.95 -13.47
CA LYS A 121 2.46 0.81 -12.11
C LYS A 121 3.04 -0.42 -11.41
N GLN A 122 3.11 -1.54 -12.13
CA GLN A 122 3.75 -2.76 -11.62
C GLN A 122 5.22 -2.52 -11.26
N ALA A 123 5.95 -1.80 -12.13
CA ALA A 123 7.32 -1.36 -11.88
C ALA A 123 7.40 -0.47 -10.62
N GLY A 124 6.46 0.46 -10.45
CA GLY A 124 6.38 1.31 -9.25
C GLY A 124 6.22 0.52 -7.94
N TYR A 125 5.45 -0.57 -7.94
CA TYR A 125 5.34 -1.46 -6.76
C TYR A 125 6.60 -2.27 -6.52
N ARG A 126 7.23 -2.80 -7.58
CA ARG A 126 8.48 -3.56 -7.47
C ARG A 126 9.62 -2.70 -6.95
N MET A 127 9.70 -1.47 -7.44
CA MET A 127 10.68 -0.47 -7.00
C MET A 127 10.46 -0.04 -5.56
N GLY A 128 9.21 0.25 -5.17
CA GLY A 128 8.88 0.54 -3.77
C GLY A 128 9.21 -0.62 -2.82
N MET A 129 8.95 -1.85 -3.25
CA MET A 129 9.33 -3.04 -2.49
C MET A 129 10.85 -3.21 -2.38
N ALA A 130 11.62 -2.91 -3.43
CA ALA A 130 13.08 -2.98 -3.40
C ALA A 130 13.68 -1.96 -2.40
N TRP A 131 13.16 -0.73 -2.35
CA TRP A 131 13.58 0.27 -1.37
C TRP A 131 13.28 -0.15 0.07
N VAL A 132 12.13 -0.80 0.28
CA VAL A 132 11.75 -1.34 1.59
C VAL A 132 12.69 -2.48 2.02
N TYR A 133 13.14 -3.34 1.09
CA TYR A 133 14.15 -4.36 1.40
C TYR A 133 15.52 -3.75 1.73
N ARG A 134 15.94 -2.70 1.03
CA ARG A 134 17.22 -2.03 1.32
C ARG A 134 17.28 -1.51 2.75
N ASP A 135 16.20 -0.86 3.19
CA ASP A 135 16.05 -0.35 4.56
C ASP A 135 16.16 -1.44 5.65
N THR A 136 15.82 -2.70 5.31
CA THR A 136 16.01 -3.84 6.25
C THR A 136 17.42 -4.39 6.32
N GLU A 137 18.24 -4.20 5.30
CA GLU A 137 19.62 -4.70 5.26
C GLU A 137 20.61 -3.71 5.90
N GLU A 138 20.23 -2.44 6.07
CA GLU A 138 21.08 -1.39 6.67
C GLU A 138 21.00 -1.31 8.22
N HIS A 139 20.45 -2.34 8.88
CA HIS A 139 20.38 -2.47 10.35
C HIS A 139 21.15 -3.69 10.85
#